data_AF-A0A519KVZ4-F1
#
_entry.id   AF-A0A519KVZ4-F1
#
_cell.length_a   1.000
_cell.length_b   1.000
_cell.length_c   1.000
_cell.angle_alpha   90.00
_cell.angle_beta   90.00
_cell.angle_gamma   90.00
#
_symmetry.space_group_name_H-M   'P 1'
#
loop_
_entity.id
_entity.type
_entity.pdbx_description
1 polymer ?
#
loop_
_entity_poly.entity_id
_entity_poly.type
_entity_poly.pdbx_seq_one_letter_code
_entity_poly.pdbx_strand_id
1 'polypeptide(L)'
;MSWKKFASLAALSLVAACAAGPMAPVQQSGADVSDWPAHRSPTRLDPAMETRIANIVAGMTLEQKIGQITQPDVRWITPDEVAQYYIGSVLNGGGAWPNNNKRATVQDWASQSAAYHAAAMR
;
A
#
# COMPACT_ATOMS: atom_id res chain seq x y z
N MET A 1 -66.19 15.58 33.51
CA MET A 1 -65.45 16.01 32.31
C MET A 1 -63.98 16.02 32.69
N SER A 2 -63.24 14.93 32.41
CA SER A 2 -62.14 14.89 31.41
C SER A 2 -61.06 15.97 31.67
N TRP A 3 -59.75 15.73 31.80
CA TRP A 3 -58.92 14.72 31.12
C TRP A 3 -57.50 14.70 31.75
N LYS A 4 -57.00 13.51 32.08
CA LYS A 4 -55.63 12.95 32.01
C LYS A 4 -54.37 13.87 32.01
N LYS A 5 -53.45 13.50 32.95
CA LYS A 5 -51.99 13.23 32.82
C LYS A 5 -51.08 14.47 32.54
N PHE A 6 -49.94 14.67 33.22
CA PHE A 6 -48.69 13.92 33.05
C PHE A 6 -47.88 13.87 34.36
N ALA A 7 -47.52 12.65 34.77
CA ALA A 7 -46.50 12.40 35.78
C ALA A 7 -45.12 12.50 35.14
N SER A 8 -44.27 13.40 35.64
CA SER A 8 -42.83 13.40 35.36
C SER A 8 -42.14 12.46 36.34
N LEU A 9 -41.75 11.28 35.85
CA LEU A 9 -40.81 10.38 36.53
C LEU A 9 -39.59 10.30 35.64
N ALA A 10 -38.55 11.06 36.01
CA ALA A 10 -37.22 10.93 35.43
C ALA A 10 -36.65 9.58 35.87
N ALA A 11 -36.66 8.60 34.97
CA ALA A 11 -36.03 7.32 35.18
C ALA A 11 -34.51 7.47 34.99
N LEU A 12 -33.82 7.45 36.12
CA LEU A 12 -32.39 7.22 36.24
C LEU A 12 -32.08 5.77 35.82
N SER A 13 -30.90 5.57 35.23
CA SER A 13 -30.21 4.29 34.96
C SER A 13 -30.42 3.65 33.58
N LEU A 14 -29.44 3.83 32.66
CA LEU A 14 -28.76 2.74 31.96
C LEU A 14 -27.63 3.31 31.08
N VAL A 15 -26.44 3.51 31.67
CA VAL A 15 -25.19 3.64 30.89
C VAL A 15 -24.16 2.71 31.54
N ALA A 16 -24.29 1.42 31.28
CA ALA A 16 -23.33 0.41 31.70
C ALA A 16 -23.46 -0.84 30.81
N ALA A 17 -23.04 -0.75 29.54
CA ALA A 17 -22.99 -1.95 28.67
C ALA A 17 -22.07 -1.85 27.44
N CYS A 18 -21.05 -0.99 27.42
CA CYS A 18 -20.10 -0.93 26.30
C CYS A 18 -18.64 -0.97 26.78
N ALA A 19 -18.30 -1.96 27.61
CA ALA A 19 -16.91 -2.34 27.81
C ALA A 19 -16.80 -3.86 27.95
N ALA A 20 -15.93 -4.45 27.12
CA ALA A 20 -15.35 -5.79 27.30
C ALA A 20 -16.29 -7.01 27.18
N GLY A 21 -17.03 -7.13 26.06
CA GLY A 21 -17.38 -8.46 25.58
C GLY A 21 -16.12 -9.16 25.05
N PRO A 22 -15.90 -10.47 25.28
CA PRO A 22 -14.80 -11.18 24.64
C PRO A 22 -14.95 -11.01 23.13
N MET A 23 -13.91 -10.45 22.48
CA MET A 23 -13.81 -10.51 21.04
C MET A 23 -13.79 -11.99 20.67
N ALA A 24 -14.93 -12.50 20.22
CA ALA A 24 -14.96 -13.82 19.61
C ALA A 24 -13.90 -13.83 18.50
N PRO A 25 -13.08 -14.89 18.39
CA PRO A 25 -12.16 -14.99 17.27
C PRO A 25 -12.97 -14.81 15.99
N VAL A 26 -12.56 -13.86 15.15
CA VAL A 26 -13.08 -13.78 13.79
C VAL A 26 -12.69 -15.10 13.15
N GLN A 27 -13.67 -15.99 13.03
CA GLN A 27 -13.51 -17.23 12.30
C GLN A 27 -13.25 -16.82 10.86
N GLN A 28 -11.99 -16.89 10.41
CA GLN A 28 -11.67 -16.77 9.01
C GLN A 28 -12.29 -17.98 8.32
N SER A 29 -13.54 -17.86 7.89
CA SER A 29 -14.09 -18.75 6.88
C SER A 29 -13.28 -18.49 5.62
N GLY A 30 -12.24 -19.30 5.39
CA GLY A 30 -11.54 -19.31 4.11
C GLY A 30 -12.59 -19.48 3.02
N ALA A 31 -12.58 -18.59 2.03
CA ALA A 31 -13.45 -18.73 0.88
C ALA A 31 -13.19 -20.12 0.26
N ASP A 32 -14.25 -20.86 -0.06
CA ASP A 32 -14.13 -22.07 -0.85
C ASP A 32 -13.65 -21.67 -2.26
N VAL A 33 -12.37 -21.93 -2.53
CA VAL A 33 -11.70 -21.64 -3.80
C VAL A 33 -11.56 -22.89 -4.67
N SER A 34 -12.27 -23.98 -4.34
CA SER A 34 -12.18 -25.25 -5.09
C SER A 34 -12.59 -25.11 -6.56
N ASP A 35 -13.47 -24.16 -6.88
CA ASP A 35 -13.93 -23.87 -8.25
C ASP A 35 -13.01 -22.90 -9.04
N TRP A 36 -11.91 -22.43 -8.45
CA TRP A 36 -10.98 -21.54 -9.17
C TRP A 36 -10.20 -22.35 -10.21
N PRO A 37 -10.26 -21.97 -11.51
CA PRO A 37 -9.53 -22.71 -12.53
C PRO A 37 -8.02 -22.58 -12.31
N ALA A 38 -7.30 -23.69 -12.45
CA ALA A 38 -5.85 -23.68 -12.41
C ALA A 38 -5.30 -22.84 -13.57
N HIS A 39 -4.79 -21.64 -13.27
CA HIS A 39 -4.17 -20.78 -14.26
C HIS A 39 -2.72 -21.21 -14.51
N ARG A 40 -2.38 -21.44 -15.78
CA ARG A 40 -1.00 -21.60 -16.23
C ARG A 40 -0.58 -20.35 -16.99
N SER A 41 0.49 -19.71 -16.54
CA SER A 41 1.07 -18.56 -17.25
C SER A 41 1.40 -18.96 -18.70
N PRO A 42 0.98 -18.16 -19.70
CA PRO A 42 1.39 -18.39 -21.09
C PRO A 42 2.89 -18.12 -21.28
N THR A 43 3.49 -17.36 -20.36
CA THR A 43 4.91 -17.01 -20.36
C THR A 43 5.69 -18.04 -19.55
N ARG A 44 6.66 -18.70 -20.20
CA ARG A 44 7.56 -19.63 -19.55
C ARG A 44 8.65 -18.87 -18.80
N LEU A 45 9.05 -19.37 -17.63
CA LEU A 45 10.18 -18.81 -16.89
C LEU A 45 11.48 -19.12 -17.63
N ASP A 46 12.37 -18.12 -17.72
CA ASP A 46 13.72 -18.30 -18.26
C ASP A 46 14.66 -18.74 -17.12
N PRO A 47 15.24 -19.95 -17.18
CA PRO A 47 16.11 -20.45 -16.11
C PRO A 47 17.30 -19.54 -15.78
N ALA A 48 17.87 -18.84 -16.78
CA ALA A 48 18.98 -17.92 -16.55
C ALA A 48 18.51 -16.68 -15.78
N MET A 49 17.33 -16.16 -16.12
CA MET A 49 16.70 -15.05 -15.42
C MET A 49 16.32 -15.42 -13.98
N GLU A 50 15.70 -16.59 -13.77
CA GLU A 50 15.34 -17.07 -12.43
C GLU A 50 16.57 -17.28 -11.54
N THR A 51 17.65 -17.82 -12.10
CA THR A 51 18.92 -17.96 -11.37
C THR A 51 19.47 -16.59 -10.96
N ARG A 52 19.42 -15.59 -11.85
CA ARG A 52 19.84 -14.22 -11.55
C ARG A 52 18.97 -13.58 -10.47
N ILE A 53 17.64 -13.71 -10.57
CA ILE A 53 16.70 -13.19 -9.57
C ILE A 53 16.97 -13.81 -8.21
N ALA A 54 17.10 -15.15 -8.15
CA ALA A 54 17.39 -15.87 -6.92
C ALA A 54 18.69 -15.39 -6.26
N ASN A 55 19.75 -15.19 -7.05
CA ASN A 55 21.02 -14.68 -6.54
C ASN A 55 20.92 -13.24 -6.01
N ILE A 56 20.18 -12.36 -6.70
CA ILE A 56 19.94 -10.99 -6.22
C ILE A 56 19.17 -11.03 -4.89
N VAL A 57 18.04 -11.73 -4.84
CA VAL A 57 17.17 -11.78 -3.65
C VAL A 57 17.88 -12.45 -2.46
N ALA A 58 18.72 -13.46 -2.70
CA ALA A 58 19.52 -14.10 -1.66
C ALA A 58 20.58 -13.15 -1.06
N GLY A 59 21.12 -12.22 -1.86
CA GLY A 59 22.10 -11.23 -1.42
C GLY A 59 21.51 -10.00 -0.71
N MET A 60 20.19 -9.85 -0.69
CA MET A 60 19.53 -8.67 -0.11
C MET A 60 19.27 -8.82 1.40
N THR A 61 19.45 -7.72 2.14
CA THR A 61 18.94 -7.59 3.52
C THR A 61 17.41 -7.51 3.55
N LEU A 62 16.82 -7.58 4.73
CA LEU A 62 15.38 -7.43 4.89
C LEU A 62 14.92 -6.02 4.47
N GLU A 63 15.67 -4.99 4.86
CA GLU A 63 15.40 -3.59 4.53
C GLU A 63 15.40 -3.38 3.02
N GLN A 64 16.37 -3.96 2.31
CA GLN A 64 16.42 -3.90 0.86
C GLN A 64 15.21 -4.58 0.21
N LYS A 65 14.78 -5.74 0.74
CA LYS A 65 13.59 -6.45 0.24
C LYS A 65 12.33 -5.62 0.44
N ILE A 66 12.20 -4.97 1.59
CA ILE A 66 11.10 -4.06 1.89
C ILE A 66 11.14 -2.84 0.96
N GLY A 67 12.32 -2.28 0.72
CA GLY A 67 12.51 -1.18 -0.24
C GLY A 67 12.00 -1.53 -1.64
N GLN A 68 12.32 -2.73 -2.14
CA GLN A 68 11.89 -3.17 -3.47
C GLN A 68 10.37 -3.30 -3.64
N ILE A 69 9.63 -3.59 -2.57
CA ILE A 69 8.16 -3.71 -2.61
C ILE A 69 7.43 -2.42 -2.20
N THR A 70 8.17 -1.38 -1.84
CA THR A 70 7.60 -0.09 -1.42
C THR A 70 7.55 0.87 -2.60
N GLN A 71 6.38 1.46 -2.84
CA GLN A 71 6.14 2.39 -3.95
C GLN A 71 5.61 3.75 -3.45
N PRO A 72 6.49 4.70 -3.12
CA PRO A 72 6.10 6.07 -2.82
C PRO A 72 5.65 6.84 -4.08
N ASP A 73 4.84 7.86 -3.87
CA ASP A 73 4.53 8.86 -4.90
C ASP A 73 5.66 9.90 -4.97
N VAL A 74 5.99 10.35 -6.18
CA VAL A 74 7.07 11.32 -6.48
C VAL A 74 6.96 12.64 -5.68
N ARG A 75 5.77 12.99 -5.19
CA ARG A 75 5.56 14.19 -4.36
C ARG A 75 6.15 14.06 -2.95
N TRP A 76 6.39 12.85 -2.49
CA TRP A 76 6.71 12.54 -1.09
C TRP A 76 8.02 11.78 -0.94
N ILE A 77 8.81 11.67 -2.01
CA ILE A 77 10.14 11.06 -1.96
C ILE A 77 11.13 11.82 -2.83
N THR A 78 12.36 11.95 -2.35
CA THR A 78 13.49 12.53 -3.08
C THR A 78 14.36 11.44 -3.72
N PRO A 79 15.18 11.76 -4.74
CA PRO A 79 16.14 10.81 -5.28
C PRO A 79 17.09 10.22 -4.22
N ASP A 80 17.58 11.05 -3.29
CA ASP A 80 18.47 10.57 -2.22
C ASP A 80 17.79 9.57 -1.29
N GLU A 81 16.50 9.76 -0.98
CA GLU A 81 15.71 8.80 -0.21
C GLU A 81 15.46 7.49 -0.97
N VAL A 82 15.36 7.52 -2.31
CA VAL A 82 15.30 6.29 -3.11
C VAL A 82 16.56 5.44 -2.92
N ALA A 83 17.74 6.08 -2.93
CA ALA A 83 19.00 5.39 -2.66
C ALA A 83 19.09 4.91 -1.21
N GLN A 84 18.76 5.78 -0.25
CA GLN A 84 18.85 5.49 1.18
C GLN A 84 17.95 4.31 1.60
N TYR A 85 16.74 4.22 1.04
CA TYR A 85 15.74 3.22 1.43
C TYR A 85 15.57 2.09 0.42
N TYR A 86 16.44 1.99 -0.59
CA TYR A 86 16.44 0.92 -1.60
C TYR A 86 15.10 0.76 -2.34
N ILE A 87 14.43 1.88 -2.61
CA ILE A 87 13.06 1.90 -3.17
C ILE A 87 13.03 1.27 -4.56
N GLY A 88 12.13 0.31 -4.76
CA GLY A 88 12.00 -0.45 -6.01
C GLY A 88 11.24 0.27 -7.12
N SER A 89 10.32 1.17 -6.77
CA SER A 89 9.58 1.95 -7.76
C SER A 89 9.13 3.30 -7.19
N VAL A 90 9.02 4.30 -8.06
CA VAL A 90 8.43 5.61 -7.72
C VAL A 90 7.23 5.83 -8.63
N LEU A 91 6.09 6.15 -8.04
CA LEU A 91 4.86 6.44 -8.78
C LEU A 91 4.79 7.92 -9.13
N ASN A 92 4.53 8.22 -10.40
CA ASN A 92 4.03 9.53 -10.79
C ASN A 92 2.49 9.54 -10.77
N GLY A 93 1.91 9.94 -9.64
CA GLY A 93 0.45 10.06 -9.51
C GLY A 93 -0.11 11.22 -10.33
N GLY A 94 -1.41 11.14 -10.67
CA GLY A 94 -2.09 12.20 -11.41
C GLY A 94 -1.91 13.57 -10.75
N GLY A 95 -1.47 14.56 -11.54
CA GLY A 95 -1.21 15.93 -11.05
C GLY A 95 0.19 16.17 -10.46
N ALA A 96 1.05 15.15 -10.38
CA ALA A 96 2.43 15.30 -9.94
C ALA A 96 3.36 15.71 -11.11
N TRP A 97 3.11 16.88 -11.71
CA TRP A 97 3.95 17.35 -12.82
C TRP A 97 5.36 17.74 -12.34
N PRO A 98 6.41 17.56 -13.17
CA PRO A 98 7.74 18.10 -12.89
C PRO A 98 7.65 19.59 -12.53
N ASN A 99 8.29 19.98 -11.43
CA ASN A 99 8.29 21.34 -10.92
C ASN A 99 6.89 21.95 -10.72
N ASN A 100 5.88 21.11 -10.50
CA ASN A 100 4.46 21.49 -10.42
C ASN A 100 3.96 22.25 -11.67
N ASN A 101 4.58 22.03 -12.83
CA ASN A 101 4.25 22.68 -14.08
C ASN A 101 3.39 21.77 -14.97
N LYS A 102 2.09 22.05 -15.08
CA LYS A 102 1.17 21.31 -15.97
C LYS A 102 1.56 21.35 -17.45
N ARG A 103 2.44 22.27 -17.85
CA ARG A 103 3.01 22.40 -19.20
C ARG A 103 4.48 21.93 -19.26
N ALA A 104 4.92 21.09 -18.33
CA ALA A 104 6.26 20.52 -18.33
C ALA A 104 6.59 19.88 -19.68
N THR A 105 7.81 20.12 -20.15
CA THR A 105 8.31 19.59 -21.41
C THR A 105 8.66 18.11 -21.28
N VAL A 106 8.78 17.40 -22.41
CA VAL A 106 9.28 16.02 -22.43
C VAL A 106 10.66 15.93 -21.75
N GLN A 107 11.49 16.96 -21.91
CA GLN A 107 12.82 17.01 -21.28
C GLN A 107 12.74 17.10 -19.75
N ASP A 108 11.76 17.83 -19.20
CA ASP A 108 11.56 17.93 -17.75
C ASP A 108 11.21 16.56 -17.16
N TRP A 109 10.33 15.82 -17.82
CA TRP A 109 9.96 14.45 -17.44
C TRP A 109 11.14 13.48 -17.53
N ALA A 110 11.89 13.52 -18.63
CA ALA A 110 13.08 12.69 -18.82
C ALA A 110 14.14 12.99 -17.76
N SER A 111 14.35 14.26 -17.43
CA SER A 111 15.33 14.69 -16.43
C SER A 111 14.92 14.24 -15.02
N GLN A 112 13.64 14.33 -14.67
CA GLN A 112 13.13 13.84 -13.38
C GLN A 112 13.32 12.31 -13.27
N SER A 113 12.94 11.55 -14.30
CA SER A 113 13.14 10.10 -14.33
C SER A 113 14.62 9.72 -14.21
N ALA A 114 15.48 10.41 -14.96
CA ALA A 114 16.93 10.18 -14.92
C ALA A 114 17.53 10.45 -13.53
N ALA A 115 17.05 11.46 -12.80
CA ALA A 115 17.52 11.75 -11.45
C ALA A 115 17.21 10.61 -10.46
N TYR A 116 15.98 10.07 -10.47
CA TYR A 116 15.62 8.92 -9.63
C TYR A 116 16.38 7.65 -10.04
N HIS A 117 16.51 7.39 -11.35
CA HIS A 117 17.30 6.26 -11.83
C HIS A 117 18.77 6.35 -11.42
N ALA A 118 19.40 7.53 -11.57
CA ALA A 118 20.78 7.73 -11.17
C ALA A 118 20.98 7.50 -9.67
N ALA A 119 20.03 7.91 -8.83
CA ALA A 119 20.09 7.65 -7.40
C ALA A 119 19.92 6.16 -7.05
N ALA A 120 19.00 5.45 -7.72
CA ALA A 120 18.79 4.01 -7.51
C ALA A 120 19.99 3.12 -7.90
N MET A 121 20.93 3.66 -8.70
CA MET A 121 22.12 2.95 -9.17
C MET A 121 23.40 3.26 -8.37
N ARG A 122 23.31 4.09 -7.31
CA ARG A 122 24.43 4.37 -6.40
C ARG A 122 24.61 3.24 -5.40
#